data_AF-A0A7V3KA76-F1
#
_entry.id   AF-A0A7V3KA76-F1
#
_cell.length_a   1.000
_cell.length_b   1.000
_cell.length_c   1.000
_cell.angle_alpha   90.00
_cell.angle_beta   90.00
_cell.angle_gamma   90.00
#
_symmetry.space_group_name_H-M   'P 1'
#
loop_
_entity.id
_entity.type
_entity.pdbx_description
1 polymer ?
#
loop_
_entity_poly.entity_id
_entity_poly.type
_entity_poly.pdbx_seq_one_letter_code
_entity_poly.pdbx_strand_id
1 'polypeptide(L)' 'MKVKCEACGTEYENPTSMICDNCGMRMCRTLAKTSEEKIDYVVCPGCGTRNKPEAKICSNCGNLMRIPNP' A
#
# COMPACT_ATOMS: atom_id res chain seq x y z
N MET A 1 10.37 19.21 -13.40
CA MET A 1 10.18 18.48 -12.14
C MET A 1 11.12 19.02 -11.08
N LYS A 2 10.59 19.50 -9.96
CA LYS A 2 11.39 19.91 -8.81
C LYS A 2 11.49 18.75 -7.82
N VAL A 3 12.67 18.52 -7.27
CA VAL A 3 12.91 17.46 -6.28
C VAL A 3 13.63 18.08 -5.09
N LYS A 4 13.09 17.90 -3.89
CA LYS A 4 13.71 18.35 -2.65
C LYS A 4 14.33 17.17 -1.93
N CYS A 5 15.55 17.33 -1.42
CA CYS A 5 16.19 16.33 -0.59
C CYS A 5 15.49 16.30 0.79
N GLU A 6 15.00 15.14 1.20
CA GLU A 6 14.34 14.99 2.50
C GLU A 6 15.33 15.05 3.69
N ALA A 7 16.61 14.78 3.45
CA ALA A 7 17.63 14.77 4.50
C ALA A 7 18.19 16.16 4.82
N CYS A 8 18.47 16.99 3.81
CA CYS A 8 19.09 18.31 4.02
C CYS A 8 18.25 19.50 3.52
N GLY A 9 17.16 19.23 2.80
CA GLY A 9 16.26 20.26 2.30
C GLY A 9 16.70 20.96 1.01
N THR A 10 17.85 20.59 0.42
CA THR A 10 18.30 21.16 -0.87
C THR A 10 17.28 20.88 -1.97
N GLU A 11 16.96 21.91 -2.75
CA GLU A 11 15.99 21.85 -3.84
C GLU A 11 16.72 21.81 -5.20
N TYR A 12 16.27 20.91 -6.07
CA TYR A 12 16.84 20.72 -7.40
C TYR A 12 15.76 20.87 -8.47
N GLU A 13 16.10 21.58 -9.54
CA GLU A 13 15.27 21.71 -10.74
C GLU A 13 15.78 20.72 -11.80
N ASN A 14 14.98 19.69 -12.11
CA ASN A 14 15.31 18.65 -13.08
C ASN A 14 16.67 17.95 -12.85
N PRO A 15 16.94 17.39 -11.67
CA PRO A 15 18.22 16.73 -11.42
C PRO A 15 18.39 15.49 -12.32
N THR A 16 19.56 15.37 -12.94
CA THR A 16 19.97 14.21 -13.77
C THR A 16 20.38 13.01 -12.93
N SER A 17 20.77 13.24 -11.68
CA SER A 17 21.16 12.23 -10.68
C SER A 17 20.13 12.17 -9.55
N MET A 18 19.90 10.98 -9.01
CA MET A 18 19.09 10.77 -7.80
C MET A 18 19.97 10.69 -6.54
N ILE A 19 21.09 11.39 -6.52
CA ILE A 19 22.00 11.53 -5.38
C ILE A 19 22.10 13.02 -5.09
N CYS A 20 21.84 13.44 -3.86
CA CYS A 20 21.98 14.83 -3.45
C CYS A 20 23.47 15.19 -3.34
N ASP A 21 23.92 16.19 -4.10
CA ASP A 21 25.31 16.67 -4.05
C ASP A 21 25.68 17.33 -2.71
N ASN A 22 24.69 17.79 -1.95
CA ASN A 22 24.92 18.46 -0.67
C ASN A 22 25.14 17.49 0.50
N CYS A 23 24.35 16.41 0.59
CA CYS A 23 24.41 15.47 1.72
C CYS A 23 24.76 14.03 1.33
N GLY A 24 24.88 13.73 0.04
CA GLY A 24 25.19 12.39 -0.49
C GLY A 24 24.04 11.39 -0.44
N MET A 25 22.88 11.75 0.12
CA MET A 25 21.75 10.83 0.23
C MET A 25 21.10 10.60 -1.14
N ARG A 26 20.70 9.35 -1.38
CA ARG A 26 19.91 9.00 -2.56
C ARG A 26 18.51 9.59 -2.43
N MET A 27 18.16 10.50 -3.34
CA MET A 27 16.84 11.08 -3.47
C MET A 27 15.94 10.03 -4.12
N CYS A 28 15.32 9.17 -3.30
CA CYS A 28 14.37 8.21 -3.80
C CYS A 28 13.14 8.97 -4.30
N ARG A 29 12.91 8.95 -5.62
CA ARG A 29 11.65 9.39 -6.18
C ARG A 29 10.67 8.26 -5.92
N THR A 30 10.17 8.18 -4.68
CA THR A 30 9.25 7.13 -4.25
C THR A 30 8.14 7.07 -5.28
N LEU A 31 8.20 6.02 -6.09
CA LEU A 31 7.21 5.70 -7.09
C LEU A 31 5.87 5.82 -6.40
N ALA A 32 4.98 6.59 -7.02
CA ALA A 32 3.62 6.81 -6.61
C ALA A 32 3.10 5.56 -5.90
N LYS A 33 2.69 5.72 -4.64
CA LYS A 33 1.94 4.74 -3.88
C LYS A 33 0.98 4.07 -4.87
N THR A 34 1.31 2.86 -5.30
CA THR A 34 0.32 1.95 -5.86
C THR A 34 -0.69 1.85 -4.74
N SER A 35 -1.83 2.48 -4.97
CA SER A 35 -3.06 2.40 -4.20
C SER A 35 -3.00 1.22 -3.25
N GLU A 36 -2.80 1.53 -1.97
CA GLU A 36 -3.01 0.60 -0.88
C GLU A 36 -4.46 0.15 -1.03
N GLU A 37 -4.69 -0.92 -1.79
CA GLU A 37 -5.97 -1.59 -1.83
C GLU A 37 -6.18 -2.06 -0.39
N LYS A 38 -6.94 -1.26 0.36
CA LYS A 38 -7.40 -1.57 1.69
C LYS A 38 -8.30 -2.78 1.52
N ILE A 39 -7.70 -3.97 1.51
CA ILE A 39 -8.45 -5.21 1.44
C ILE A 39 -9.14 -5.33 2.80
N ASP A 40 -10.39 -4.87 2.86
CA ASP A 40 -11.27 -5.10 3.99
C ASP A 40 -11.54 -6.61 4.07
N TYR A 41 -11.45 -7.19 5.28
CA TYR A 41 -11.66 -8.61 5.50
C TYR A 41 -12.98 -8.84 6.26
N VAL A 42 -13.66 -9.94 5.96
CA VAL A 42 -14.84 -10.40 6.70
C VAL A 42 -14.49 -11.59 7.58
N VAL A 43 -14.96 -11.58 8.82
CA VAL A 43 -14.73 -12.66 9.79
C VAL A 43 -15.80 -13.73 9.61
N CYS A 44 -15.39 -14.99 9.47
CA CYS A 44 -16.32 -16.11 9.38
C CYS A 44 -17.10 -16.27 10.69
N PRO A 45 -18.45 -16.26 10.66
CA PRO A 45 -19.26 -16.41 11.87
C PRO A 45 -19.18 -17.82 12.48
N GLY A 46 -18.70 -18.82 11.74
CA GLY A 46 -18.61 -20.19 12.23
C GLY A 46 -17.29 -20.55 12.90
N CYS A 47 -16.16 -19.98 12.45
CA CYS A 47 -14.83 -20.34 12.96
C CYS A 47 -13.91 -19.15 13.25
N GLY A 48 -14.33 -17.91 12.96
CA GLY A 48 -13.52 -16.72 13.20
C GLY A 48 -12.41 -16.43 12.18
N THR A 49 -12.23 -17.28 11.16
CA THR A 49 -11.23 -17.03 10.11
C THR A 49 -11.54 -15.76 9.33
N ARG A 50 -10.52 -14.95 9.07
CA ARG A 50 -10.61 -13.79 8.17
C ARG A 50 -10.59 -14.25 6.71
N ASN A 51 -11.61 -13.86 5.95
CA ASN A 51 -11.74 -14.17 4.54
C ASN A 51 -11.85 -12.87 3.73
N LYS A 52 -11.62 -12.96 2.41
CA LYS A 52 -11.88 -11.86 1.48
C LYS A 52 -13.36 -11.45 1.55
N PRO A 53 -13.69 -10.16 1.32
CA PRO A 53 -15.06 -9.67 1.46
C PRO A 53 -16.01 -10.33 0.45
N GLU A 54 -15.47 -10.75 -0.70
CA GLU A 54 -16.19 -11.45 -1.77
C GLU A 54 -16.26 -12.98 -1.57
N ALA A 55 -15.63 -13.53 -0.53
CA ALA A 55 -15.59 -14.97 -0.29
C ALA A 55 -16.99 -15.47 0.09
N LYS A 56 -17.59 -16.34 -0.75
CA LYS A 56 -18.89 -16.98 -0.49
C LYS A 56 -18.80 -18.19 0.46
N ILE A 57 -17.61 -18.78 0.56
CA ILE A 57 -17.32 -19.97 1.36
C ILE A 57 -16.05 -19.69 2.15
N CYS A 58 -16.05 -20.02 3.44
CA CYS A 58 -14.88 -19.86 4.29
C CYS A 58 -13.75 -20.78 3.84
N SER A 59 -12.55 -20.21 3.63
CA SER A 59 -11.37 -20.96 3.17
C SER A 59 -10.80 -21.92 4.20
N ASN A 60 -11.21 -21.82 5.47
CA ASN A 60 -10.73 -22.68 6.55
C ASN A 60 -11.72 -23.80 6.92
N CYS A 61 -12.99 -23.46 7.14
CA CYS A 61 -13.98 -24.44 7.62
C CYS A 61 -15.06 -24.83 6.60
N GLY A 62 -15.10 -24.19 5.43
CA GLY A 62 -16.11 -24.50 4.41
C GLY A 62 -17.51 -23.93 4.68
N ASN A 63 -17.72 -23.19 5.77
CA ASN A 63 -19.02 -22.56 6.05
C ASN A 63 -19.38 -21.50 5.01
N LEU A 64 -20.67 -21.41 4.70
CA LEU A 64 -21.22 -20.37 3.83
C LEU A 64 -21.10 -19.00 4.50
N MET A 65 -20.45 -18.08 3.81
CA MET A 65 -20.31 -16.69 4.20
C MET A 65 -21.51 -15.94 3.63
N ARG A 66 -22.42 -15.44 4.47
CA ARG A 66 -23.52 -14.60 4.00
C ARG A 66 -22.94 -13.27 3.54
N ILE A 67 -22.91 -13.05 2.23
CA ILE A 67 -22.61 -11.74 1.64
C ILE A 67 -23.80 -10.85 1.97
N PRO A 68 -23.64 -9.67 2.62
CA PRO A 68 -24.71 -8.69 2.64
C PRO A 68 -25.00 -8.28 1.19
N ASN A 69 -26.26 -8.40 0.78
CA ASN A 69 -26.74 -7.89 -0.51
C ASN A 69 -26.53 -6.36 -0.52
N PRO A 70 -26.13 -5.74 -1.67
CA PRO A 70 -25.87 -4.30 -1.76
C PRO A 70 -27.07 -3.45 -1.33
#